data_AF-A0A8T4R1B6-F1
#
_entry.id   AF-A0A8T4R1B6-F1
#
_cell.length_a   1.000
_cell.length_b   1.000
_cell.length_c   1.000
_cell.angle_alpha   90.00
_cell.angle_beta   90.00
_cell.angle_gamma   90.00
#
_symmetry.space_group_name_H-M   'P 1'
#
loop_
_entity.id
_entity.type
_entity.pdbx_description
1 polymer ?
#
loop_
_entity_poly.entity_id
_entity_poly.type
_entity_poly.pdbx_seq_one_letter_code
_entity_poly.pdbx_strand_id
1 'polypeptide(L)'
;MENLANWVIKKGLDKVDVSMFDEKMRKEVMTEVGERFIRMEKRGEAIKALILASNVDRLISYGKELMELCDFGNAFLALEPTANREQLVLLGTTCLGEGFYELAFGCFKAGGDHELARFVEDNYMK
;
A
#
# COMPACT_ATOMS: atom_id res chain seq x y z
N MET A 1 8.48 -22.12 -20.60
CA MET A 1 7.09 -21.66 -20.37
C MET A 1 7.16 -20.26 -19.80
N GLU A 2 6.56 -19.27 -20.47
CA GLU A 2 6.46 -17.92 -19.95
C GLU A 2 5.49 -17.94 -18.75
N ASN A 3 5.98 -17.64 -17.55
CA ASN A 3 5.16 -17.54 -16.36
C ASN A 3 4.16 -16.36 -16.56
N LEU A 4 2.87 -16.57 -16.30
CA LEU A 4 1.82 -15.54 -16.41
C LEU A 4 2.20 -14.21 -15.75
N ALA A 5 2.91 -14.24 -14.61
CA ALA A 5 3.41 -13.04 -13.96
C ALA A 5 4.39 -12.25 -14.86
N ASN A 6 5.28 -12.94 -15.59
CA ASN A 6 6.17 -12.28 -16.56
C ASN A 6 5.38 -11.65 -17.72
N TRP A 7 4.35 -12.34 -18.19
CA TRP A 7 3.50 -11.81 -19.25
C TRP A 7 2.78 -10.53 -18.78
N VAL A 8 2.23 -10.52 -17.58
CA VAL A 8 1.58 -9.33 -16.97
C VAL A 8 2.58 -8.18 -16.84
N ILE A 9 3.78 -8.43 -16.30
CA ILE A 9 4.81 -7.39 -16.13
C ILE A 9 5.21 -6.77 -17.49
N LYS A 10 5.37 -7.59 -18.53
CA LYS A 10 5.71 -7.10 -19.88
C LYS A 10 4.59 -6.28 -20.51
N LYS A 11 3.33 -6.66 -20.28
CA LYS A 11 2.17 -5.92 -20.80
C LYS A 11 1.89 -4.64 -20.01
N GLY A 12 2.19 -4.64 -18.72
CA GLY A 12 1.87 -3.58 -17.76
C GLY A 12 0.52 -3.82 -17.09
N LEU A 13 0.46 -3.59 -15.78
CA LEU A 13 -0.74 -3.84 -14.95
C LEU A 13 -1.99 -3.14 -15.50
N ASP A 14 -1.85 -1.87 -15.91
CA ASP A 14 -2.99 -1.06 -16.38
C ASP A 14 -3.57 -1.53 -17.73
N LYS A 15 -2.90 -2.44 -18.44
CA LYS A 15 -3.33 -2.98 -19.74
C LYS A 15 -3.87 -4.40 -19.66
N VAL A 16 -3.78 -5.05 -18.51
CA VAL A 16 -4.26 -6.42 -18.32
C VAL A 16 -5.63 -6.36 -17.67
N ASP A 17 -6.63 -6.92 -18.35
CA ASP A 17 -7.93 -7.15 -17.75
C ASP A 17 -7.84 -8.34 -16.79
N VAL A 18 -7.72 -8.07 -15.49
CA VAL A 18 -7.60 -9.11 -14.47
C VAL A 18 -8.93 -9.78 -14.12
N SER A 19 -10.06 -9.29 -14.66
CA SER A 19 -11.38 -9.91 -14.46
C SER A 19 -11.50 -11.26 -15.18
N MET A 20 -10.61 -11.53 -16.16
CA MET A 20 -10.54 -12.82 -16.84
C MET A 20 -10.03 -13.96 -15.94
N PHE A 21 -9.44 -13.65 -14.78
CA PHE A 21 -8.95 -14.63 -13.82
C PHE A 21 -9.99 -14.90 -12.74
N ASP A 22 -10.17 -16.17 -12.40
CA ASP A 22 -10.87 -16.50 -11.15
C ASP A 22 -10.13 -15.93 -9.93
N GLU A 23 -10.82 -15.85 -8.80
CA GLU A 23 -10.28 -15.21 -7.59
C GLU A 23 -8.97 -15.84 -7.11
N LYS A 24 -8.87 -17.17 -7.16
CA LYS A 24 -7.68 -17.89 -6.72
C LYS A 24 -6.49 -17.59 -7.63
N MET A 25 -6.69 -17.69 -8.94
CA MET A 25 -5.66 -17.43 -9.93
C MET A 25 -5.23 -15.97 -9.93
N ARG A 26 -6.18 -15.03 -9.79
CA ARG A 26 -5.89 -13.60 -9.65
C ARG A 26 -5.01 -13.35 -8.43
N LYS A 27 -5.37 -13.92 -7.26
CA LYS A 27 -4.58 -13.79 -6.04
C LYS A 27 -3.16 -14.33 -6.21
N GLU A 28 -3.00 -15.53 -6.76
CA GLU A 28 -1.69 -16.16 -6.97
C GLU A 28 -0.82 -15.37 -7.96
N VAL A 29 -1.35 -15.06 -9.16
CA VAL A 29 -0.59 -14.37 -10.21
C VAL A 29 -0.25 -12.95 -9.79
N MET A 30 -1.21 -12.19 -9.25
CA MET A 30 -0.97 -10.79 -8.88
C MET A 30 -0.08 -10.68 -7.63
N THR A 31 -0.11 -11.64 -6.71
CA THR A 31 0.88 -11.70 -5.62
C THR A 31 2.29 -11.89 -6.18
N GLU A 32 2.49 -12.85 -7.09
CA GLU A 32 3.80 -13.07 -7.71
C GLU A 32 4.29 -11.86 -8.54
N VAL A 33 3.37 -11.16 -9.22
CA VAL A 33 3.68 -9.89 -9.91
C VAL A 33 4.11 -8.82 -8.89
N GLY A 34 3.40 -8.70 -7.77
CA GLY A 34 3.76 -7.84 -6.65
C GLY A 34 5.17 -8.12 -6.16
N GLU A 35 5.49 -9.37 -5.81
CA GLU A 35 6.83 -9.76 -5.33
C GLU A 35 7.95 -9.48 -6.34
N ARG A 36 7.66 -9.54 -7.64
CA ARG A 36 8.63 -9.15 -8.67
C ARG A 36 8.84 -7.65 -8.70
N PHE A 37 7.78 -6.86 -8.62
CA PHE A 37 7.92 -5.41 -8.56
C PHE A 37 8.63 -4.94 -7.29
N ILE A 38 8.42 -5.61 -6.14
CA ILE A 38 9.18 -5.37 -4.91
C ILE A 38 10.68 -5.57 -5.17
N ARG A 39 11.07 -6.72 -5.77
CA ARG A 39 12.47 -7.01 -6.12
C ARG A 39 13.07 -6.04 -7.15
N MET A 40 12.23 -5.35 -7.92
CA MET A 40 12.64 -4.33 -8.88
C MET A 40 12.60 -2.90 -8.28
N GLU A 41 12.30 -2.77 -6.99
CA GLU A 41 12.08 -1.48 -6.29
C GLU A 41 10.98 -0.61 -6.91
N LYS A 42 10.07 -1.22 -7.67
CA LYS A 42 8.89 -0.57 -8.28
C LYS A 42 7.73 -0.57 -7.30
N ARG A 43 7.86 0.23 -6.23
CA ARG A 43 6.98 0.21 -5.05
C ARG A 43 5.50 0.44 -5.39
N GLY A 44 5.22 1.45 -6.21
CA GLY A 44 3.84 1.77 -6.62
C GLY A 44 3.18 0.64 -7.40
N GLU A 45 3.89 0.03 -8.35
CA GLU A 45 3.41 -1.12 -9.12
C GLU A 45 3.26 -2.38 -8.26
N ALA A 46 4.16 -2.59 -7.29
CA ALA A 46 4.04 -3.66 -6.32
C ALA A 46 2.75 -3.54 -5.51
N ILE A 47 2.48 -2.36 -4.95
CA ILE A 47 1.28 -2.09 -4.16
C ILE A 47 0.02 -2.30 -5.00
N LYS A 48 -0.02 -1.74 -6.22
CA LYS A 48 -1.15 -1.96 -7.15
C LYS A 48 -1.40 -3.43 -7.42
N ALA A 49 -0.36 -4.22 -7.68
CA ALA A 49 -0.49 -5.65 -7.91
C ALA A 49 -1.06 -6.38 -6.68
N LEU A 50 -0.56 -6.06 -5.48
CA LEU A 50 -1.04 -6.67 -4.24
C LEU A 50 -2.49 -6.29 -3.89
N ILE A 51 -2.94 -5.07 -4.24
CA ILE A 51 -4.34 -4.66 -4.15
C ILE A 51 -5.22 -5.50 -5.09
N LEU A 52 -4.80 -5.66 -6.35
CA LEU A 52 -5.52 -6.51 -7.32
C LEU A 52 -5.55 -7.99 -6.90
N ALA A 53 -4.52 -8.44 -6.17
CA ALA A 53 -4.48 -9.76 -5.56
C ALA A 53 -5.39 -9.91 -4.34
N SER A 54 -5.89 -8.81 -3.78
CA SER A 54 -6.55 -8.75 -2.47
C SER A 54 -5.73 -9.43 -1.37
N ASN A 55 -4.40 -9.28 -1.44
CA ASN A 55 -3.47 -9.91 -0.50
C ASN A 55 -3.17 -8.96 0.67
N VAL A 56 -4.13 -8.87 1.59
CA VAL A 56 -4.10 -7.95 2.74
C VAL A 56 -2.87 -8.19 3.62
N ASP A 57 -2.54 -9.44 3.94
CA ASP A 57 -1.39 -9.77 4.80
C ASP A 57 -0.07 -9.29 4.17
N ARG A 58 0.07 -9.45 2.85
CA ARG A 58 1.27 -8.97 2.16
C ARG A 58 1.32 -7.45 2.08
N LEU A 59 0.18 -6.77 1.86
CA LEU A 59 0.11 -5.31 1.92
C LEU A 59 0.52 -4.77 3.28
N ILE A 60 0.07 -5.40 4.37
CA ILE A 60 0.46 -5.01 5.73
C ILE A 60 1.96 -5.18 5.95
N SER A 61 2.53 -6.34 5.61
CA SER A 61 3.96 -6.58 5.79
C SER A 61 4.82 -5.64 4.93
N TYR A 62 4.44 -5.43 3.66
CA TYR A 62 5.18 -4.53 2.79
C TYR A 62 5.06 -3.06 3.21
N GLY A 63 3.89 -2.65 3.72
CA GLY A 63 3.71 -1.34 4.34
C GLY A 63 4.67 -1.11 5.50
N LYS A 64 4.87 -2.12 6.38
CA LYS A 64 5.86 -2.06 7.46
C LYS A 64 7.30 -1.94 6.95
N GLU A 65 7.66 -2.74 5.94
CA GLU A 65 8.99 -2.64 5.30
C GLU A 65 9.23 -1.22 4.74
N LEU A 66 8.21 -0.62 4.12
CA LEU A 66 8.29 0.75 3.59
C LEU A 66 8.42 1.81 4.70
N MET A 67 7.79 1.59 5.86
CA MET A 67 7.98 2.44 7.05
C MET A 67 9.42 2.41 7.55
N GLU A 68 10.04 1.23 7.60
CA GLU A 68 11.44 1.07 8.00
C GLU A 68 12.41 1.77 7.04
N LEU A 69 12.01 1.93 5.77
CA LEU A 69 12.74 2.67 4.75
C LEU A 69 12.41 4.18 4.73
N CYS A 70 11.60 4.67 5.66
CA CYS A 70 11.06 6.03 5.69
C CYS A 70 10.29 6.44 4.41
N ASP A 71 9.81 5.46 3.61
CA ASP A 71 8.98 5.71 2.44
C ASP A 71 7.50 5.74 2.86
N PHE A 72 7.17 6.76 3.64
CA PHE A 72 5.86 6.87 4.29
C PHE A 72 4.71 6.97 3.29
N GLY A 73 4.92 7.62 2.14
CA GLY A 73 3.91 7.75 1.10
C GLY A 73 3.50 6.40 0.53
N ASN A 74 4.47 5.56 0.14
CA ASN A 74 4.16 4.21 -0.31
C ASN A 74 3.65 3.31 0.83
N ALA A 75 4.15 3.50 2.06
CA ALA A 75 3.61 2.78 3.21
C ALA A 75 2.11 3.06 3.42
N PHE A 76 1.68 4.32 3.32
CA PHE A 76 0.27 4.68 3.39
C PHE A 76 -0.54 4.04 2.27
N LEU A 77 -0.06 4.12 1.02
CA LEU A 77 -0.73 3.48 -0.13
C LEU A 77 -0.88 1.96 0.05
N ALA A 78 0.07 1.29 0.70
CA ALA A 78 -0.01 -0.12 1.02
C ALA A 78 -1.00 -0.42 2.15
N LEU A 79 -1.02 0.42 3.20
CA LEU A 79 -1.80 0.17 4.42
C LEU A 79 -3.25 0.65 4.36
N GLU A 80 -3.54 1.76 3.69
CA GLU A 80 -4.88 2.33 3.55
C GLU A 80 -5.94 1.30 3.12
N PRO A 81 -5.76 0.50 2.04
CA PRO A 81 -6.77 -0.46 1.60
C PRO A 81 -6.96 -1.65 2.56
N THR A 82 -6.09 -1.82 3.57
CA THR A 82 -6.17 -2.93 4.53
C THR A 82 -7.11 -2.63 5.70
N ALA A 83 -7.48 -1.36 5.89
CA ALA A 83 -8.21 -0.87 7.06
C ALA A 83 -7.58 -1.28 8.42
N ASN A 84 -6.28 -1.59 8.44
CA ASN A 84 -5.57 -1.93 9.65
C ASN A 84 -5.32 -0.67 10.49
N ARG A 85 -6.26 -0.37 11.39
CA ARG A 85 -6.20 0.81 12.28
C ARG A 85 -4.86 0.93 13.00
N GLU A 86 -4.35 -0.15 13.58
CA GLU A 86 -3.13 -0.12 14.38
C GLU A 86 -1.94 0.37 13.54
N GLN A 87 -1.77 -0.18 12.33
CA GLN A 87 -0.66 0.19 11.45
C GLN A 87 -0.82 1.61 10.87
N LEU A 88 -2.05 2.01 10.56
CA LEU A 88 -2.35 3.36 10.08
C LEU A 88 -2.09 4.41 11.16
N VAL A 89 -2.51 4.18 12.40
CA VAL A 89 -2.24 5.09 13.53
C VAL A 89 -0.75 5.16 13.84
N LEU A 90 -0.04 4.01 13.77
CA LEU A 90 1.41 3.98 13.96
C LEU A 90 2.13 4.82 12.89
N LEU A 91 1.83 4.59 11.61
CA LEU A 91 2.37 5.37 10.50
C LEU A 91 2.05 6.86 10.67
N GLY A 92 0.80 7.21 11.04
CA GLY A 92 0.40 8.59 11.27
C GLY A 92 1.17 9.25 12.40
N THR A 93 1.40 8.54 13.49
CA THR A 93 2.20 9.02 14.64
C THR A 93 3.65 9.24 14.23
N THR A 94 4.25 8.32 13.47
CA THR A 94 5.60 8.48 12.92
C THR A 94 5.67 9.70 12.00
N CYS A 95 4.73 9.83 11.06
CA CYS A 95 4.67 10.96 10.13
C CYS A 95 4.53 12.30 10.88
N LEU A 96 3.73 12.35 11.94
CA LEU A 96 3.56 13.54 12.77
C LEU A 96 4.88 13.94 13.44
N GLY A 97 5.60 12.98 14.01
CA GLY A 97 6.91 13.23 14.63
C GLY A 97 7.98 13.71 13.66
N GLU A 98 7.92 13.22 12.41
CA GLU A 98 8.84 13.58 11.32
C GLU A 98 8.40 14.85 10.54
N GLY A 99 7.26 15.44 10.88
CA GLY A 99 6.76 16.67 10.25
C GLY A 99 5.98 16.48 8.93
N PHE A 100 5.64 15.25 8.56
CA PHE A 100 4.80 14.93 7.39
C PHE A 100 3.31 15.07 7.72
N TYR A 101 2.86 16.29 8.02
CA TYR A 101 1.53 16.54 8.58
C TYR A 101 0.36 16.10 7.69
N GLU A 102 0.43 16.35 6.38
CA GLU A 102 -0.63 15.93 5.45
C GLU A 102 -0.81 14.40 5.44
N LEU A 103 0.32 13.68 5.47
CA LEU A 103 0.32 12.22 5.48
C LEU A 103 -0.14 11.68 6.83
N ALA A 104 0.30 12.30 7.93
CA ALA A 104 -0.17 11.98 9.27
C ALA A 104 -1.69 12.12 9.40
N PHE A 105 -2.24 13.23 8.90
CA PHE A 105 -3.68 13.46 8.81
C PHE A 105 -4.40 12.36 8.02
N GLY A 106 -3.89 12.03 6.83
CA GLY A 106 -4.44 10.95 5.99
C GLY A 106 -4.45 9.61 6.72
N CYS A 107 -3.37 9.27 7.41
CA CYS A 107 -3.23 8.06 8.21
C CYS A 107 -4.23 7.99 9.36
N PHE A 108 -4.36 9.04 10.16
CA PHE A 108 -5.32 9.08 11.26
C PHE A 108 -6.76 9.00 10.77
N LYS A 109 -7.08 9.69 9.66
CA LYS A 109 -8.40 9.60 9.04
C LYS A 109 -8.71 8.19 8.54
N ALA A 110 -7.78 7.56 7.83
CA ALA A 110 -7.94 6.19 7.33
C ALA A 110 -8.02 5.15 8.47
N GLY A 111 -7.28 5.37 9.55
CA GLY A 111 -7.33 4.54 10.77
C GLY A 111 -8.56 4.80 11.66
N GLY A 112 -9.38 5.81 11.34
CA GLY A 112 -10.55 6.21 12.12
C GLY A 112 -10.22 6.92 13.43
N ASP A 113 -9.03 7.52 13.56
CA ASP A 113 -8.65 8.35 14.70
C ASP A 113 -8.99 9.82 14.42
N HIS A 114 -10.28 10.15 14.50
CA HIS A 114 -10.79 11.47 14.15
C HIS A 114 -10.29 12.57 15.08
N GLU A 115 -9.97 12.24 16.33
CA GLU A 115 -9.42 13.21 17.29
C GLU A 115 -8.00 13.62 16.90
N LEU A 116 -7.11 12.65 16.61
CA LEU A 116 -5.77 12.96 16.14
C LEU A 116 -5.76 13.60 14.75
N ALA A 117 -6.64 13.17 13.83
CA ALA A 117 -6.77 13.81 12.53
C ALA A 117 -7.12 15.29 12.69
N ARG A 118 -8.13 15.61 13.52
CA ARG A 118 -8.51 17.00 13.79
C ARG A 118 -7.39 17.79 14.46
N PHE A 119 -6.68 17.18 15.41
CA PHE A 119 -5.53 17.83 16.05
C PHE A 119 -4.46 18.22 15.02
N VAL A 120 -4.12 17.34 14.07
CA VAL A 120 -3.14 17.65 13.03
C VAL A 120 -3.62 18.79 12.13
N GLU A 121 -4.87 18.73 11.68
CA GLU A 121 -5.49 19.74 10.82
C GLU A 121 -5.49 21.12 11.51
N ASP A 122 -5.91 21.19 12.77
CA ASP A 122 -6.07 22.45 13.50
C ASP A 122 -4.74 23.15 13.82
N ASN A 123 -3.64 22.40 13.96
CA ASN A 123 -2.36 22.92 14.44
C ASN A 123 -1.28 23.04 13.36
N TYR A 124 -1.35 22.27 12.27
CA TYR A 124 -0.24 22.16 11.32
C TYR A 124 -0.62 22.35 9.84
N MET A 125 -1.90 22.40 9.49
CA MET A 125 -2.36 22.44 8.08
C MET A 125 -3.05 23.76 7.68
N LYS A 126 -2.76 24.86 8.41
CA LYS A 126 -3.33 26.20 8.17
C LYS A 126 -2.38 27.12 7.42
#